data_AF-A0A8K0SG61-F1
#
_entry.id   AF-A0A8K0SG61-F1
#
_cell.length_a   1.000
_cell.length_b   1.000
_cell.length_c   1.000
_cell.angle_alpha   90.00
_cell.angle_beta   90.00
_cell.angle_gamma   90.00
#
_symmetry.space_group_name_H-M   'P 1'
#
loop_
_entity.id
_entity.type
_entity.pdbx_description
1 polymer ?
#
loop_
_entity_poly.entity_id
_entity_poly.type
_entity_poly.pdbx_seq_one_letter_code
_entity_poly.pdbx_strand_id
1 'polypeptide(L)'
;EPFESLKACNASVFKAYLHWRLKNSRVKKESSIMTYWNVLSMVYAQKTARWMDGGVLYDVGNFIRTLGLDRSKKDKSGLYVEDLDLILHYLYVRDGFVYTHERLRVQLALILIIAGATATRPNVLIGNVLYKHAEFQLFPPSPGGTRP
;
A
#
# COMPACT_ATOMS: atom_id res chain seq x y z
N GLU A 1 -12.82 29.79 6.45
CA GLU A 1 -12.74 28.60 7.33
C GLU A 1 -12.78 27.34 6.47
N PRO A 2 -11.71 26.51 6.44
CA PRO A 2 -11.62 25.33 5.57
C PRO A 2 -12.77 24.34 5.75
N PHE A 3 -13.30 24.26 6.97
CA PHE A 3 -14.39 23.34 7.31
C PHE A 3 -15.73 23.75 6.71
N GLU A 4 -16.04 25.05 6.74
CA GLU A 4 -17.26 25.59 6.15
C GLU A 4 -17.23 25.49 4.62
N SER A 5 -16.07 25.69 4.01
CA SER A 5 -15.87 25.45 2.57
C SER A 5 -16.07 23.97 2.19
N LEU A 6 -15.66 23.03 3.05
CA LEU A 6 -15.88 21.60 2.84
C LEU A 6 -17.38 21.26 2.91
N LYS A 7 -18.10 21.75 3.92
CA LYS A 7 -19.55 21.54 4.08
C LYS A 7 -20.38 22.05 2.91
N ALA A 8 -19.95 23.18 2.33
CA ALA A 8 -20.60 23.78 1.16
C ALA A 8 -20.60 22.85 -0.07
N CYS A 9 -19.75 21.81 -0.09
CA CYS A 9 -19.73 20.76 -1.11
C CYS A 9 -19.63 21.29 -2.55
N ASN A 10 -18.95 22.42 -2.75
CA ASN A 10 -18.86 23.05 -4.06
C ASN A 10 -17.71 22.45 -4.89
N ALA A 11 -18.06 21.86 -6.04
CA ALA A 11 -17.11 21.26 -6.97
C ALA A 11 -15.97 22.22 -7.38
N SER A 12 -16.26 23.50 -7.59
CA SER A 12 -15.26 24.50 -7.99
C SER A 12 -14.15 24.68 -6.94
N VAL A 13 -14.50 24.61 -5.66
CA VAL A 13 -13.55 24.73 -4.54
C VAL A 13 -12.63 23.51 -4.50
N PHE A 14 -13.18 22.31 -4.68
CA PHE A 14 -12.37 21.09 -4.76
C PHE A 14 -11.43 21.09 -5.96
N LYS A 15 -11.91 21.51 -7.14
CA LYS A 15 -11.07 21.66 -8.34
C LYS A 15 -9.94 22.66 -8.12
N ALA A 16 -10.24 23.82 -7.53
CA ALA A 16 -9.25 24.83 -7.20
C ALA A 16 -8.17 24.29 -6.24
N TYR A 17 -8.58 23.57 -5.20
CA TYR A 17 -7.66 22.91 -4.29
C TYR A 17 -6.76 21.89 -4.99
N LEU A 18 -7.32 20.99 -5.80
CA LEU A 18 -6.55 19.95 -6.51
C LEU A 18 -5.57 20.56 -7.52
N HIS A 19 -5.99 21.64 -8.20
CA HIS A 19 -5.11 22.40 -9.10
C HIS A 19 -3.99 23.09 -8.36
N TRP A 20 -4.30 23.75 -7.24
CA TRP A 20 -3.28 24.34 -6.35
C TRP A 20 -2.31 23.27 -5.85
N ARG A 21 -2.81 22.08 -5.46
CA ARG A 21 -1.99 20.97 -5.00
C ARG A 21 -1.04 20.49 -6.10
N LEU A 22 -1.52 20.41 -7.34
CA LEU A 22 -0.68 20.04 -8.48
C LEU A 22 0.44 21.07 -8.72
N LYS A 23 0.13 22.37 -8.67
CA LYS A 23 1.13 23.43 -8.85
C LYS A 23 2.16 23.51 -7.73
N ASN A 24 1.77 23.14 -6.51
CA ASN A 24 2.60 23.28 -5.31
C ASN A 24 3.16 21.93 -4.82
N SER A 25 3.19 20.90 -5.66
CA SER A 25 3.73 19.58 -5.31
C SER A 25 4.34 18.90 -6.53
N ARG A 26 5.23 17.93 -6.32
CA ARG A 26 5.90 17.18 -7.41
C ARG A 26 5.05 16.00 -7.91
N VAL A 27 3.72 16.15 -7.93
CA VAL A 27 2.80 15.08 -8.32
C VAL A 27 2.81 14.93 -9.83
N LYS A 28 3.14 13.73 -10.32
CA LYS A 28 3.17 13.41 -11.75
C LYS A 28 2.09 12.40 -12.18
N LYS A 29 1.58 11.60 -11.22
CA LYS A 29 0.61 10.52 -11.48
C LYS A 29 -0.82 10.97 -11.17
N GLU A 30 -1.76 10.62 -12.04
CA GLU A 30 -3.19 10.88 -11.81
C GLU A 30 -3.71 10.20 -10.54
N SER A 31 -3.28 8.95 -10.30
CA SER A 31 -3.70 8.15 -9.15
C SER A 31 -3.42 8.82 -7.80
N SER A 32 -2.36 9.62 -7.72
CA SER A 32 -2.03 10.40 -6.52
C SER A 32 -3.05 11.52 -6.28
N ILE A 33 -3.44 12.26 -7.32
CA ILE A 33 -4.50 13.29 -7.22
C ILE A 33 -5.85 12.65 -6.90
N MET A 34 -6.16 11.51 -7.53
CA MET A 34 -7.39 10.76 -7.23
C MET A 34 -7.42 10.30 -5.77
N THR A 35 -6.27 9.94 -5.18
CA THR A 35 -6.18 9.59 -3.76
C THR A 35 -6.49 10.79 -2.87
N TYR A 36 -5.95 11.98 -3.17
CA TYR A 36 -6.32 13.21 -2.45
C TYR A 36 -7.82 13.49 -2.56
N TRP A 37 -8.41 13.28 -3.74
CA TRP A 37 -9.85 13.43 -3.92
C TRP A 37 -10.67 12.48 -3.07
N ASN A 38 -10.31 11.19 -3.07
CA ASN A 38 -10.97 10.18 -2.24
C ASN A 38 -10.86 10.50 -0.74
N VAL A 39 -9.70 11.01 -0.29
CA VAL A 39 -9.54 11.44 1.10
C VAL A 39 -10.46 12.63 1.40
N LEU A 40 -10.53 13.63 0.53
CA LEU A 40 -11.42 14.78 0.74
C LEU A 40 -12.90 14.38 0.79
N SER A 41 -13.34 13.46 -0.07
CA SER A 41 -14.72 12.98 -0.06
C SER A 41 -15.03 12.14 1.19
N MET A 42 -14.07 11.35 1.69
CA MET A 42 -14.19 10.67 2.97
C MET A 42 -14.25 11.64 4.16
N VAL A 43 -13.39 12.66 4.19
CA VAL A 43 -13.39 13.67 5.25
C VAL A 43 -14.71 14.44 5.25
N TYR A 44 -15.23 14.79 4.07
CA TYR A 44 -16.57 15.37 3.93
C TYR A 44 -17.63 14.46 4.56
N ALA A 45 -17.62 13.17 4.22
CA ALA A 45 -18.61 12.22 4.71
C ALA A 45 -18.57 12.06 6.23
N GLN A 46 -17.37 11.93 6.80
CA GLN A 46 -17.18 11.85 8.25
C GLN A 46 -17.68 13.11 8.98
N LYS A 47 -17.45 14.28 8.39
CA LYS A 47 -17.72 15.56 9.05
C LYS A 47 -19.15 16.04 8.91
N THR A 48 -19.84 15.61 7.86
CA THR A 48 -21.22 16.02 7.58
C THR A 48 -22.22 14.90 7.86
N ALA A 49 -21.74 13.70 8.21
CA ALA A 49 -22.54 12.48 8.37
C ALA A 49 -23.42 12.16 7.15
N ARG A 50 -23.04 12.65 5.95
CA ARG A 50 -23.74 12.43 4.68
C ARG A 50 -22.75 12.13 3.57
N TRP A 51 -23.18 11.33 2.59
CA TRP A 51 -22.39 11.10 1.40
C TRP A 51 -22.36 12.35 0.51
N MET A 52 -21.25 12.52 -0.19
CA MET A 52 -21.12 13.57 -1.19
C MET A 52 -22.04 13.26 -2.36
N ASP A 53 -22.65 14.30 -2.93
CA ASP A 53 -23.49 14.17 -4.11
C ASP A 53 -22.73 13.52 -5.27
N GLY A 54 -23.40 12.61 -5.98
CA GLY A 54 -22.82 11.86 -7.09
C GLY A 54 -22.38 12.75 -8.25
N GLY A 55 -23.10 13.86 -8.48
CA GLY A 55 -22.74 14.86 -9.49
C GLY A 55 -21.43 15.57 -9.17
N VAL A 56 -21.20 15.94 -7.91
CA VAL A 56 -19.93 16.53 -7.45
C VAL A 56 -18.78 15.51 -7.58
N LEU A 57 -19.02 14.26 -7.16
CA LEU A 57 -18.06 13.16 -7.33
C LEU A 57 -17.65 12.97 -8.78
N TYR A 58 -18.63 12.94 -9.67
CA TYR A 58 -18.43 12.77 -11.11
C TYR A 58 -17.72 13.96 -11.74
N ASP A 59 -18.13 15.19 -11.42
CA ASP A 59 -17.59 16.42 -11.98
C ASP A 59 -16.11 16.62 -11.61
N VAL A 60 -15.77 16.46 -10.32
CA VAL A 60 -14.38 16.57 -9.86
C VAL A 60 -13.54 15.41 -10.40
N GLY A 61 -14.09 14.19 -10.43
CA GLY A 61 -13.42 13.02 -11.01
C GLY A 61 -13.04 13.21 -12.49
N ASN A 62 -13.95 13.78 -13.29
CA ASN A 62 -13.67 14.10 -14.69
C ASN A 62 -12.69 15.28 -14.84
N PHE A 63 -12.76 16.29 -13.97
CA PHE A 63 -11.75 17.35 -13.95
C PHE A 63 -10.34 16.81 -13.69
N ILE A 64 -10.17 15.84 -12.78
CA ILE A 64 -8.85 15.22 -12.54
C ILE A 64 -8.30 14.61 -13.84
N ARG A 65 -9.18 14.07 -14.69
CA ARG A 65 -8.79 13.50 -15.97
C ARG A 65 -8.36 14.54 -17.01
N THR A 66 -8.65 15.82 -16.84
CA THR A 66 -8.20 16.86 -17.77
C THR A 66 -6.84 17.45 -17.40
N LEU A 67 -6.26 17.07 -16.26
CA LEU A 67 -5.01 17.62 -15.73
C LEU A 67 -3.74 17.14 -16.47
N GLY A 68 -3.85 16.27 -17.48
CA GLY A 68 -2.71 15.81 -18.29
C GLY A 68 -1.66 14.99 -17.51
N LEU A 69 -2.08 14.34 -16.42
CA LEU A 69 -1.19 13.56 -15.56
C LEU A 69 -0.93 12.17 -16.14
N ASP A 70 0.21 11.60 -15.74
CA ASP A 70 0.59 10.26 -16.18
C ASP A 70 -0.37 9.20 -15.60
N ARG A 71 -1.00 8.45 -16.52
CA ARG A 71 -1.94 7.35 -16.25
C ARG A 71 -1.33 5.97 -16.44
N SER A 72 -0.08 5.89 -16.87
CA SER A 72 0.57 4.60 -17.07
C SER A 72 0.56 3.82 -15.76
N LYS A 73 0.17 2.55 -15.86
CA LYS A 73 0.31 1.64 -14.73
C LYS A 73 1.80 1.51 -14.44
N LYS A 74 2.17 1.77 -13.19
CA LYS A 74 3.54 1.50 -12.75
C LYS A 74 3.73 -0.01 -12.84
N ASP A 75 4.75 -0.43 -13.57
CA ASP A 75 5.13 -1.84 -13.58
C ASP A 75 5.50 -2.24 -12.15
N LYS A 76 4.87 -3.31 -11.68
CA LYS A 76 5.12 -3.79 -10.33
C LYS A 76 6.30 -4.73 -10.45
N SER A 77 7.48 -4.29 -9.98
CA SER A 77 8.59 -5.21 -9.77
C SER A 77 8.15 -6.26 -8.75
N GLY A 78 7.86 -7.46 -9.24
CA GLY A 78 7.71 -8.65 -8.39
C GLY A 78 9.08 -9.09 -7.93
N LEU A 79 9.16 -9.68 -6.74
CA LEU A 79 10.34 -10.44 -6.35
C LEU A 79 10.15 -11.86 -6.89
N TYR A 80 10.90 -12.24 -7.92
CA TYR A 80 10.88 -13.60 -8.44
C TYR A 80 11.73 -14.53 -7.57
N VAL A 81 11.62 -15.84 -7.78
CA VAL A 81 12.36 -16.84 -6.99
C VAL A 81 13.86 -16.68 -7.18
N GLU A 82 14.28 -16.37 -8.41
CA GLU A 82 15.66 -16.11 -8.78
C GLU A 82 16.21 -14.84 -8.11
N ASP A 83 15.38 -13.80 -7.99
CA ASP A 83 15.76 -12.57 -7.27
C ASP A 83 15.92 -12.85 -5.78
N LEU A 84 15.03 -13.65 -5.20
CA LEU A 84 15.11 -14.04 -3.79
C LEU A 84 16.35 -14.88 -3.52
N ASP A 85 16.66 -15.88 -4.36
CA ASP A 85 17.88 -16.69 -4.26
C ASP A 85 19.14 -15.81 -4.31
N LEU A 86 19.19 -14.88 -5.26
CA LEU A 86 20.30 -13.94 -5.39
C LEU A 86 20.47 -13.07 -4.13
N ILE A 87 19.36 -12.51 -3.61
CA ILE A 87 19.39 -11.70 -2.38
C ILE A 87 19.90 -12.53 -1.19
N LEU A 88 19.42 -13.77 -1.03
CA LEU A 88 19.84 -14.65 0.05
C LEU A 88 21.31 -15.05 -0.09
N HIS A 89 21.78 -15.33 -1.31
CA HIS A 89 23.19 -15.61 -1.59
C HIS A 89 24.07 -14.42 -1.19
N TYR A 90 23.67 -13.20 -1.56
CA TYR A 90 24.40 -12.01 -1.14
C TYR A 90 24.43 -11.88 0.38
N LEU A 91 23.27 -12.02 1.03
CA LEU A 91 23.14 -11.87 2.48
C LEU A 91 23.98 -12.87 3.29
N TYR A 92 24.07 -14.13 2.83
CA TYR A 92 24.78 -15.18 3.57
C TYR A 92 26.23 -15.38 3.16
N VAL A 93 26.58 -15.13 1.90
CA VAL A 93 27.89 -15.53 1.34
C VAL A 93 28.78 -14.33 1.01
N ARG A 94 28.19 -13.24 0.50
CA ARG A 94 28.95 -12.12 -0.08
C ARG A 94 28.95 -10.87 0.80
N ASP A 95 28.06 -10.82 1.78
CA ASP A 95 27.87 -9.64 2.59
C ASP A 95 29.04 -9.43 3.57
N GLY A 96 29.76 -8.32 3.37
CA GLY A 96 30.82 -7.86 4.29
C GLY A 96 30.32 -6.86 5.33
N PHE A 97 29.02 -6.53 5.34
CA PHE A 97 28.45 -5.63 6.33
C PHE A 97 28.49 -6.26 7.74
N VAL A 98 28.89 -5.46 8.73
CA VAL A 98 28.87 -5.89 10.13
C VAL A 98 27.56 -5.41 10.74
N TYR A 99 26.65 -6.34 10.99
CA TYR A 99 25.41 -6.01 11.71
C TYR A 99 25.71 -5.74 13.18
N THR A 100 24.97 -4.81 13.79
CA THR A 100 25.02 -4.61 15.25
C THR A 100 24.76 -5.90 16.02
N HIS A 101 23.87 -6.74 15.48
CA HIS A 101 23.67 -8.13 15.90
C HIS A 101 23.45 -9.03 14.69
N GLU A 102 24.25 -10.08 14.55
CA GLU A 102 24.13 -11.06 13.45
C GLU A 102 22.76 -11.75 13.40
N ARG A 103 22.03 -11.77 14.52
CA ARG A 103 20.62 -12.20 14.56
C ARG A 103 19.75 -11.47 13.53
N LEU A 104 20.00 -10.18 13.29
CA LEU A 104 19.22 -9.38 12.34
C LEU A 104 19.35 -9.89 10.91
N ARG A 105 20.56 -10.34 10.52
CA ARG A 105 20.80 -10.98 9.22
C ARG A 105 19.95 -12.22 9.06
N VAL A 106 19.99 -13.13 10.04
CA VAL A 106 19.21 -14.38 10.02
C VAL A 106 17.70 -14.11 10.00
N GLN A 107 17.24 -13.13 10.79
CA GLN A 107 15.83 -12.76 10.82
C GLN A 107 15.35 -12.15 9.50
N LEU A 108 16.16 -11.30 8.86
CA LEU A 108 15.85 -10.72 7.56
C LEU A 108 15.73 -11.81 6.49
N ALA A 109 16.67 -12.75 6.44
CA ALA A 109 16.61 -13.89 5.52
C ALA A 109 15.31 -14.70 5.71
N LEU A 110 14.97 -15.05 6.95
CA LEU A 110 13.76 -15.80 7.26
C LEU A 110 12.50 -15.05 6.82
N ILE A 111 12.43 -13.75 7.06
CA ILE A 111 11.29 -12.92 6.64
C ILE A 111 11.16 -12.92 5.11
N LEU A 112 12.27 -12.80 4.37
CA LEU A 112 12.27 -12.82 2.92
C LEU A 112 11.80 -14.18 2.37
N ILE A 113 12.26 -15.29 2.97
CA ILE A 113 11.83 -16.64 2.59
C ILE A 113 10.33 -16.84 2.81
N ILE A 114 9.83 -16.48 4.00
CA ILE A 114 8.40 -16.62 4.31
C ILE A 114 7.57 -15.69 3.40
N ALA A 115 8.02 -14.45 3.18
CA ALA A 115 7.35 -13.50 2.28
C ALA A 115 7.27 -14.03 0.85
N GLY A 116 8.36 -14.58 0.32
CA GLY A 116 8.40 -15.19 -1.00
C GLY A 116 7.49 -16.41 -1.10
N ALA A 117 7.56 -17.33 -0.13
CA ALA A 117 6.79 -18.57 -0.13
C ALA A 117 5.27 -18.36 0.02
N THR A 118 4.85 -17.30 0.72
CA THR A 118 3.43 -17.05 1.03
C THR A 118 2.83 -15.86 0.28
N ALA A 119 3.63 -15.12 -0.48
CA ALA A 119 3.26 -13.83 -1.09
C ALA A 119 2.65 -12.83 -0.08
N THR A 120 3.03 -12.93 1.20
CA THR A 120 2.44 -12.15 2.29
C THR A 120 3.01 -10.74 2.33
N ARG A 121 2.15 -9.75 2.62
CA ARG A 121 2.56 -8.35 2.76
C ARG A 121 3.47 -8.15 3.98
N PRO A 122 4.48 -7.25 3.92
CA PRO A 122 5.39 -7.01 5.04
C PRO A 122 4.70 -6.71 6.37
N ASN A 123 3.61 -5.92 6.35
CA ASN A 123 2.87 -5.56 7.56
C ASN A 123 2.20 -6.75 8.27
N VAL A 124 1.94 -7.85 7.56
CA VAL A 124 1.40 -9.06 8.19
C VAL A 124 2.53 -9.86 8.84
N LEU A 125 3.68 -9.97 8.18
CA LEU A 125 4.83 -10.72 8.73
C LEU A 125 5.47 -10.00 9.91
N ILE A 126 5.68 -8.70 9.80
CA ILE A 126 6.35 -7.89 10.81
C ILE A 126 5.31 -7.39 11.81
N GLY A 127 5.30 -7.99 13.01
CA GLY A 127 4.49 -7.55 14.15
C GLY A 127 3.17 -8.29 14.36
N ASN A 128 2.65 -9.02 13.35
CA ASN A 128 1.39 -9.77 13.50
C ASN A 128 1.58 -11.30 13.48
N VAL A 129 2.69 -11.82 12.94
CA VAL A 129 3.02 -13.25 13.03
C VAL A 129 3.68 -13.55 14.38
N LEU A 130 3.11 -14.51 15.10
CA LEU A 130 3.56 -14.99 16.40
C LEU A 130 3.97 -16.46 16.28
N TYR A 131 4.80 -16.95 17.21
CA TYR A 131 5.20 -18.36 17.19
C TYR A 131 4.02 -19.33 17.28
N LYS A 132 2.93 -18.96 17.97
CA LYS A 132 1.70 -19.75 18.03
C LYS A 132 0.97 -19.89 16.69
N HIS A 133 1.30 -19.09 15.68
CA HIS A 133 0.74 -19.19 14.34
C HIS A 133 1.55 -20.14 13.44
N ALA A 134 2.72 -20.61 13.91
CA ALA A 134 3.53 -21.57 13.18
C ALA A 134 3.19 -22.99 13.64
N GLU A 135 2.58 -23.75 12.75
CA GLU A 135 2.31 -25.17 12.96
C GLU A 135 3.22 -25.99 12.05
N PHE A 136 3.80 -27.05 12.60
CA PHE A 136 4.67 -27.96 11.87
C PHE A 136 4.07 -29.35 11.88
N GLN A 137 3.77 -29.86 10.70
CA GLN A 137 3.18 -31.17 10.51
C GLN A 137 4.19 -32.11 9.84
N LEU A 138 4.62 -33.14 10.57
CA LEU A 138 5.63 -34.09 10.09
C LEU A 138 5.04 -35.16 9.15
N PHE A 139 3.78 -35.53 9.36
CA PHE A 139 3.06 -36.55 8.61
C PHE A 139 1.84 -35.96 7.91
N PRO A 140 1.53 -36.33 6.66
CA PRO A 140 0.32 -35.86 6.00
C PRO A 140 -0.91 -36.14 6.88
N PRO A 141 -1.93 -35.26 6.86
CA PRO A 141 -3.12 -35.48 7.67
C PRO A 141 -3.75 -36.82 7.27
N SER A 142 -4.07 -37.65 8.26
CA SER A 142 -4.77 -38.92 8.05
C SER A 142 -6.04 -38.67 7.24
N PRO A 143 -6.43 -39.57 6.32
CA PRO A 143 -7.71 -39.43 5.61
C PRO A 143 -8.85 -39.28 6.63
N GLY A 144 -9.51 -38.12 6.67
CA GLY A 144 -10.59 -37.81 7.60
C GLY A 144 -10.18 -37.13 8.92
N GLY A 145 -8.90 -36.83 9.12
CA GLY A 145 -8.45 -36.02 10.26
C GLY A 145 -8.76 -34.53 10.05
N THR A 146 -9.43 -33.91 11.02
CA THR A 146 -9.57 -32.45 11.06
C THR A 146 -8.21 -31.82 11.34
N ARG A 147 -7.88 -30.74 10.63
CA ARG A 147 -6.79 -29.86 11.05
C ARG A 147 -7.13 -29.30 12.44
N PRO A 148 -6.17 -29.22 13.38
CA PRO A 148 -6.36 -28.53 14.64
C PRO A 148 -6.91 -27.10 14.47
#